data_AF-A0A7S1JF14-F1
#
_entry.id   AF-A0A7S1JF14-F1
#
_cell.length_a   1.000
_cell.length_b   1.000
_cell.length_c   1.000
_cell.angle_alpha   90.00
_cell.angle_beta   90.00
_cell.angle_gamma   90.00
#
_symmetry.space_group_name_H-M   'P 1'
#
loop_
_entity.id
_entity.type
_entity.pdbx_description
1 polymer ?
#
loop_
_entity_poly.entity_id
_entity_poly.type
_entity_poly.pdbx_seq_one_letter_code
_entity_poly.pdbx_strand_id
1 'polypeptide(L)'
;AMLGKGLAIGPQGVCFSAERATEATSSSHGIDDVCGLVDMKVPDVYSAELSEFVMKAGARLMEQQMRPDVLYLSTTDYIQHKHAPGTPIANAFYAMLDRYLQRLDELGADIAVTADHGMNAKHTAEGEPAVVYVQTLAEAHCGAGAC
;
A
#
# COMPACT_ATOMS: atom_id res chain seq x y z
N ALA A 1 11.11 -4.63 -1.54
CA ALA A 1 11.45 -3.33 -2.16
C ALA A 1 10.32 -2.97 -3.12
N MET A 2 9.86 -1.73 -3.15
CA MET A 2 8.80 -1.28 -4.08
C MET A 2 9.31 -1.36 -5.52
N LEU A 3 8.42 -1.67 -6.47
CA LEU A 3 8.76 -1.92 -7.89
C LEU A 3 9.54 -0.77 -8.55
N GLY A 4 9.29 0.49 -8.16
CA GLY A 4 9.95 1.67 -8.70
C GLY A 4 11.35 1.99 -8.11
N LYS A 5 11.80 1.27 -7.09
CA LYS A 5 13.03 1.63 -6.37
C LYS A 5 14.26 1.52 -7.28
N GLY A 6 14.89 2.65 -7.56
CA GLY A 6 16.10 2.73 -8.38
C GLY A 6 15.86 2.78 -9.89
N LEU A 7 14.60 2.85 -10.33
CA LEU A 7 14.26 3.11 -11.72
C LEU A 7 14.31 4.60 -12.01
N ALA A 8 14.93 4.98 -13.13
CA ALA A 8 14.84 6.35 -13.63
C ALA A 8 13.45 6.59 -14.21
N ILE A 9 12.81 7.69 -13.81
CA ILE A 9 11.53 8.10 -14.39
C ILE A 9 11.80 8.66 -15.77
N GLY A 10 11.31 7.97 -16.81
CA GLY A 10 11.38 8.44 -18.18
C GLY A 10 10.43 9.64 -18.41
N PRO A 11 10.50 10.29 -19.59
CA PRO A 11 9.72 11.51 -19.88
C PRO A 11 8.20 11.34 -19.82
N GLN A 12 7.69 10.11 -19.79
CA GLN A 12 6.26 9.77 -19.68
C GLN A 12 5.94 8.92 -18.45
N GLY A 13 6.94 8.66 -17.58
CA GLY A 13 6.76 7.85 -16.39
C GLY A 13 6.21 8.68 -15.23
N VAL A 14 5.44 8.05 -14.35
CA VAL A 14 5.00 8.64 -13.08
C VAL A 14 5.29 7.66 -11.95
N CYS A 15 5.87 8.15 -10.86
CA CYS A 15 6.13 7.34 -9.66
C CYS A 15 6.15 8.24 -8.44
N PHE A 16 5.23 8.04 -7.49
CA PHE A 16 5.12 8.76 -6.23
C PHE A 16 4.48 7.90 -5.13
N SER A 17 4.46 8.39 -3.90
CA SER A 17 3.74 7.77 -2.78
C SER A 17 2.63 8.69 -2.25
N ALA A 18 1.57 8.10 -1.69
CA ALA A 18 0.52 8.86 -1.01
C ALA A 18 1.07 9.65 0.19
N GLU A 19 1.99 9.06 0.97
CA GLU A 19 2.63 9.65 2.14
C GLU A 19 3.36 10.96 1.84
N ARG A 20 3.99 11.06 0.65
CA ARG A 20 4.78 12.23 0.25
C ARG A 20 4.19 12.92 -0.98
N ALA A 21 2.87 12.84 -1.17
CA ALA A 21 2.20 13.34 -2.37
C ALA A 21 2.40 14.84 -2.60
N THR A 22 2.62 15.64 -1.55
CA THR A 22 2.92 17.09 -1.65
C THR A 22 4.33 17.39 -2.15
N GLU A 23 5.23 16.42 -2.14
CA GLU A 23 6.61 16.57 -2.62
C GLU A 23 6.76 16.15 -4.09
N ALA A 24 5.70 15.64 -4.70
CA ALA A 24 5.71 15.23 -6.09
C ALA A 24 5.87 16.44 -7.01
N THR A 25 6.85 16.37 -7.91
CA THR A 25 7.05 17.34 -8.98
C THR A 25 7.25 16.64 -10.31
N SER A 26 6.97 17.35 -11.42
CA SER A 26 7.21 16.84 -12.77
C SER A 26 8.65 16.37 -12.98
N SER A 27 9.65 17.04 -12.40
CA SER A 27 11.07 16.69 -12.57
C SER A 27 11.51 15.45 -11.79
N SER A 28 10.84 15.12 -10.69
CA SER A 28 11.27 14.07 -9.75
C SER A 28 10.33 12.87 -9.68
N HIS A 29 9.05 13.06 -9.99
CA HIS A 29 7.99 12.07 -9.89
C HIS A 29 7.17 11.94 -11.19
N GLY A 30 7.44 12.79 -12.19
CA GLY A 30 6.73 12.81 -13.48
C GLY A 30 5.35 13.46 -13.45
N ILE A 31 4.95 14.01 -12.30
CA ILE A 31 3.64 14.63 -12.10
C ILE A 31 3.72 15.74 -11.06
N ASP A 32 2.96 16.81 -11.27
CA ASP A 32 2.73 17.87 -10.30
C ASP A 32 1.33 17.74 -9.65
N ASP A 33 1.16 18.33 -8.47
CA ASP A 33 -0.12 18.46 -7.76
C ASP A 33 -0.96 17.18 -7.66
N VAL A 34 -0.36 16.13 -7.08
CA VAL A 34 -1.05 14.85 -6.85
C VAL A 34 -2.27 15.01 -5.93
N CYS A 35 -2.21 15.91 -4.95
CA CYS A 35 -3.36 16.17 -4.05
C CYS A 35 -4.54 16.77 -4.82
N GLY A 36 -4.29 17.68 -5.76
CA GLY A 36 -5.30 18.19 -6.69
C GLY A 36 -5.84 17.13 -7.64
N LEU A 37 -4.98 16.23 -8.15
CA LEU A 37 -5.40 15.11 -9.00
C LEU A 37 -6.47 14.24 -8.33
N VAL A 38 -6.26 13.92 -7.05
CA VAL A 38 -7.15 13.04 -6.28
C VAL A 38 -8.19 13.79 -5.45
N ASP A 39 -8.17 15.12 -5.38
CA ASP A 39 -9.05 15.92 -4.51
C ASP A 39 -9.06 15.41 -3.05
N MET A 40 -7.86 15.21 -2.50
CA MET A 40 -7.65 14.76 -1.11
C MET A 40 -6.40 15.44 -0.54
N LYS A 41 -6.41 15.69 0.77
CA LYS A 41 -5.18 15.99 1.51
C LYS A 41 -4.37 14.70 1.69
N VAL A 42 -3.08 14.84 1.99
CA VAL A 42 -2.22 13.72 2.39
C VAL A 42 -2.84 13.05 3.63
N PRO A 43 -3.22 11.76 3.55
CA PRO A 43 -3.77 11.02 4.69
C PRO A 43 -2.71 10.71 5.75
N ASP A 44 -3.15 10.34 6.96
CA ASP A 44 -2.26 9.79 7.97
C ASP A 44 -1.66 8.46 7.50
N VAL A 45 -0.39 8.20 7.82
CA VAL A 45 0.29 6.96 7.43
C VAL A 45 -0.39 5.72 8.02
N TYR A 46 -0.97 5.85 9.21
CA TYR A 46 -1.69 4.80 9.93
C TYR A 46 -3.20 4.92 9.73
N SER A 47 -3.64 4.90 8.46
CA SER A 47 -5.04 5.05 8.07
C SER A 47 -5.43 4.17 6.88
N ALA A 48 -6.73 3.91 6.73
CA ALA A 48 -7.26 3.25 5.52
C ALA A 48 -7.16 4.17 4.30
N GLU A 49 -7.32 5.47 4.55
CA GLU A 49 -7.36 6.55 3.59
C GLU A 49 -6.05 6.67 2.81
N LEU A 50 -4.92 6.26 3.39
CA LEU A 50 -3.64 6.19 2.68
C LEU A 50 -3.69 5.21 1.49
N SER A 51 -4.31 4.06 1.68
CA SER A 51 -4.49 3.07 0.60
C SER A 51 -5.60 3.48 -0.36
N GLU A 52 -6.66 4.14 0.13
CA GLU A 52 -7.67 4.73 -0.74
C GLU A 52 -7.07 5.78 -1.68
N PHE A 53 -6.16 6.63 -1.18
CA PHE A 53 -5.46 7.63 -1.99
C PHE A 53 -4.73 6.97 -3.17
N VAL A 54 -4.06 5.84 -2.94
CA VAL A 54 -3.37 5.07 -4.00
C VAL A 54 -4.35 4.60 -5.06
N MET A 55 -5.47 4.00 -4.65
CA MET A 55 -6.49 3.50 -5.57
C MET A 55 -7.15 4.63 -6.37
N LYS A 56 -7.48 5.73 -5.69
CA LYS A 56 -8.05 6.93 -6.32
C LYS A 56 -7.06 7.52 -7.31
N ALA A 57 -5.79 7.67 -6.95
CA ALA A 57 -4.76 8.17 -7.86
C ALA A 57 -4.65 7.31 -9.12
N GLY A 58 -4.60 5.98 -8.97
CA GLY A 58 -4.57 5.06 -10.10
C GLY A 58 -5.75 5.23 -11.05
N ALA A 59 -6.97 5.29 -10.50
CA ALA A 59 -8.16 5.55 -11.29
C ALA A 59 -8.10 6.91 -12.02
N ARG A 60 -7.66 7.98 -11.34
CA ARG A 60 -7.56 9.33 -11.94
C ARG A 60 -6.53 9.40 -13.07
N LEU A 61 -5.40 8.70 -12.95
CA LEU A 61 -4.41 8.60 -14.02
C LEU A 61 -4.97 7.88 -15.27
N MET A 62 -5.82 6.87 -15.07
CA MET A 62 -6.51 6.16 -16.15
C MET A 62 -7.67 6.95 -16.78
N GLU A 63 -8.37 7.78 -16.00
CA GLU A 63 -9.45 8.66 -16.48
C GLU A 63 -8.94 9.82 -17.31
N GLN A 64 -7.78 10.37 -16.95
CA GLN A 64 -7.15 11.48 -17.65
C GLN A 64 -6.38 11.00 -18.89
N GLN A 65 -5.74 11.94 -19.59
CA GLN A 65 -5.03 11.67 -20.84
C GLN A 65 -3.78 10.79 -20.69
N MET A 66 -3.34 10.50 -19.46
CA MET A 66 -2.11 9.72 -19.25
C MET A 66 -2.26 8.26 -19.71
N ARG A 67 -3.32 7.55 -19.28
CA ARG A 67 -3.62 6.14 -19.64
C ARG A 67 -2.37 5.26 -19.77
N PRO A 68 -1.63 5.01 -18.67
CA PRO A 68 -0.37 4.27 -18.73
C PRO A 68 -0.56 2.85 -19.26
N ASP A 69 0.40 2.36 -20.05
CA ASP A 69 0.42 0.97 -20.54
C ASP A 69 0.57 -0.04 -19.39
N VAL A 70 1.23 0.37 -18.30
CA VAL A 70 1.41 -0.42 -17.07
C VAL A 70 1.18 0.48 -15.86
N LEU A 71 0.23 0.09 -15.01
CA LEU A 71 -0.05 0.74 -13.73
C LEU A 71 0.21 -0.24 -12.59
N TYR A 72 1.08 0.14 -11.65
CA TYR A 72 1.37 -0.64 -10.45
C TYR A 72 0.91 0.12 -9.21
N LEU A 73 -0.10 -0.42 -8.52
CA LEU A 73 -0.68 0.14 -7.29
C LEU A 73 -0.35 -0.80 -6.13
N SER A 74 0.29 -0.26 -5.09
CA SER A 74 0.65 -1.00 -3.88
C SER A 74 0.11 -0.28 -2.66
N THR A 75 -0.65 -0.98 -1.84
CA THR A 75 -1.26 -0.46 -0.60
C THR A 75 -0.39 -0.77 0.62
N THR A 76 -0.86 -0.41 1.81
CA THR A 76 -0.30 -0.88 3.09
C THR A 76 -1.21 -1.94 3.71
N ASP A 77 -0.69 -2.69 4.67
CA ASP A 77 -1.39 -3.73 5.41
C ASP A 77 -1.90 -3.25 6.79
N TYR A 78 -2.01 -1.93 6.98
CA TYR A 78 -2.40 -1.31 8.26
C TYR A 78 -3.73 -1.85 8.80
N ILE A 79 -4.74 -1.96 7.93
CA ILE A 79 -6.06 -2.46 8.32
C ILE A 79 -5.99 -3.95 8.68
N GLN A 80 -5.22 -4.72 7.93
CA GLN A 80 -5.07 -6.17 8.06
C GLN A 80 -4.34 -6.52 9.36
N HIS A 81 -3.38 -5.68 9.79
CA HIS A 81 -2.72 -5.82 11.08
C HIS A 81 -3.64 -5.57 12.29
N LYS A 82 -4.71 -4.77 12.12
CA LYS A 82 -5.62 -4.38 13.21
C LYS A 82 -6.96 -5.11 13.22
N HIS A 83 -7.41 -5.59 12.06
CA HIS A 83 -8.78 -6.06 11.87
C HIS A 83 -8.78 -7.41 11.15
N ALA A 84 -9.27 -8.44 11.84
CA ALA A 84 -9.43 -9.76 11.26
C ALA A 84 -10.44 -9.76 10.09
N PRO A 85 -10.33 -10.70 9.15
CA PRO A 85 -11.31 -10.88 8.09
C PRO A 85 -12.74 -11.02 8.64
N GLY A 86 -13.72 -10.41 7.96
CA GLY A 86 -15.12 -10.44 8.35
C GLY A 86 -15.55 -9.38 9.37
N THR A 87 -14.60 -8.67 10.00
CA THR A 87 -14.94 -7.52 10.85
C THR A 87 -15.47 -6.35 10.02
N PRO A 88 -16.33 -5.46 10.58
CA PRO A 88 -16.90 -4.35 9.82
C PRO A 88 -15.87 -3.44 9.16
N ILE A 89 -14.75 -3.15 9.85
CA ILE A 89 -13.69 -2.26 9.33
C ILE A 89 -12.93 -2.93 8.19
N ALA A 90 -12.57 -4.22 8.33
CA ALA A 90 -11.94 -4.97 7.24
C ALA A 90 -12.86 -5.03 6.01
N ASN A 91 -14.14 -5.36 6.20
CA ASN A 91 -15.09 -5.43 5.09
C ASN A 91 -15.30 -4.07 4.42
N ALA A 92 -15.35 -2.98 5.18
CA ALA A 92 -15.46 -1.63 4.62
C ALA A 92 -14.23 -1.25 3.78
N PHE A 93 -13.03 -1.65 4.21
CA PHE A 93 -11.80 -1.45 3.46
C PHE A 93 -11.80 -2.21 2.13
N TYR A 94 -12.15 -3.50 2.15
CA TYR A 94 -12.22 -4.29 0.91
C TYR A 94 -13.35 -3.82 -0.02
N ALA A 95 -14.49 -3.39 0.51
CA ALA A 95 -15.54 -2.76 -0.29
C ALA A 95 -15.09 -1.43 -0.92
N MET A 96 -14.18 -0.68 -0.27
CA MET A 96 -13.54 0.50 -0.86
C MET A 96 -12.63 0.12 -2.03
N LEU A 97 -11.77 -0.89 -1.86
CA LEU A 97 -10.90 -1.38 -2.94
C LEU A 97 -11.73 -1.86 -4.14
N ASP A 98 -12.78 -2.63 -3.89
CA ASP A 98 -13.68 -3.18 -4.91
C ASP A 98 -14.26 -2.11 -5.83
N ARG A 99 -14.70 -0.97 -5.28
CA ARG A 99 -15.21 0.16 -6.08
C ARG A 99 -14.17 0.73 -7.03
N TYR A 100 -12.90 0.83 -6.61
CA TYR A 100 -11.84 1.33 -7.49
C TYR A 100 -11.39 0.27 -8.51
N LEU A 101 -11.41 -1.01 -8.16
CA LEU A 101 -11.16 -2.10 -9.12
C LEU A 101 -12.23 -2.11 -10.21
N GLN A 102 -13.51 -2.03 -9.83
CA GLN A 102 -14.61 -1.85 -10.78
C GLN A 102 -14.38 -0.63 -11.66
N ARG A 103 -13.98 0.51 -11.07
CA ARG A 103 -13.73 1.73 -11.84
C ARG A 103 -12.61 1.56 -12.87
N LEU A 104 -11.53 0.87 -12.52
CA LEU A 104 -10.43 0.57 -13.44
C LEU A 104 -10.89 -0.37 -14.58
N ASP A 105 -11.73 -1.35 -14.28
CA ASP A 105 -12.31 -2.28 -15.25
C ASP A 105 -13.19 -1.53 -16.27
N GLU A 106 -14.07 -0.63 -15.78
CA GLU A 106 -14.90 0.25 -16.60
C GLU A 106 -14.08 1.17 -17.53
N LEU A 107 -12.85 1.50 -17.15
CA LEU A 107 -11.93 2.31 -17.96
C LEU A 107 -11.14 1.48 -18.99
N GLY A 108 -11.40 0.17 -19.03
CA GLY A 108 -10.84 -0.79 -19.97
C GLY A 108 -9.46 -1.32 -19.58
N ALA A 109 -9.13 -1.35 -18.28
CA ALA A 109 -7.89 -1.96 -17.81
C ALA A 109 -8.01 -3.49 -17.74
N ASP A 110 -6.99 -4.21 -18.18
CA ASP A 110 -6.81 -5.61 -17.80
C ASP A 110 -6.22 -5.68 -16.40
N ILE A 111 -6.99 -6.21 -15.43
CA ILE A 111 -6.64 -6.13 -14.00
C ILE A 111 -6.11 -7.46 -13.48
N ALA A 112 -4.94 -7.41 -12.83
CA ALA A 112 -4.42 -8.49 -11.99
C ALA A 112 -4.30 -8.01 -10.54
N VAL A 113 -4.91 -8.75 -9.61
CA VAL A 113 -4.85 -8.47 -8.17
C VAL A 113 -4.10 -9.59 -7.47
N THR A 114 -3.12 -9.23 -6.64
CA THR A 114 -2.38 -10.16 -5.79
C THR A 114 -2.03 -9.48 -4.47
N ALA A 115 -1.42 -10.24 -3.55
CA ALA A 115 -0.85 -9.73 -2.32
C ALA A 115 0.65 -10.08 -2.26
N ASP A 116 1.43 -9.25 -1.59
CA ASP A 116 2.82 -9.51 -1.27
C ASP A 116 2.97 -10.60 -0.20
N HIS A 117 2.03 -10.67 0.75
CA HIS A 117 1.90 -11.73 1.74
C HIS A 117 0.48 -11.83 2.34
N GLY A 118 0.25 -12.86 3.17
CA GLY A 118 -0.97 -13.02 3.96
C GLY A 118 -0.89 -12.36 5.34
N MET A 119 -1.92 -12.58 6.17
CA MET A 119 -1.98 -12.11 7.56
C MET A 119 -2.58 -13.21 8.46
N ASN A 120 -2.08 -13.32 9.70
CA ASN A 120 -2.57 -14.27 10.71
C ASN A 120 -2.49 -13.66 12.10
N ALA A 121 -3.37 -14.10 13.00
CA ALA A 121 -3.26 -13.78 14.43
C ALA A 121 -1.91 -14.26 14.99
N LYS A 122 -1.28 -13.43 15.81
CA LYS A 122 0.02 -13.70 16.49
C LYS A 122 -0.11 -13.60 18.00
N HIS A 123 -1.29 -13.94 18.52
CA HIS A 123 -1.60 -13.88 19.94
C HIS A 123 -2.20 -15.20 20.43
N THR A 124 -2.17 -15.44 21.74
CA THR A 124 -2.81 -16.59 22.39
C THR A 124 -4.34 -16.45 22.36
N ALA A 125 -5.04 -17.46 22.91
CA ALA A 125 -6.49 -17.41 23.07
C ALA A 125 -6.93 -16.26 24.01
N GLU A 126 -6.07 -15.86 24.94
CA GLU A 126 -6.26 -14.76 25.88
C GLU A 126 -5.91 -13.39 25.27
N GLY A 127 -5.34 -13.35 24.05
CA GLY A 127 -5.00 -12.11 23.34
C GLY A 127 -3.56 -11.62 23.56
N GLU A 128 -2.73 -12.35 24.31
CA GLU A 128 -1.34 -11.97 24.55
C GLU A 128 -0.44 -12.32 23.35
N PRO A 129 0.55 -11.48 22.98
CA PRO A 129 1.48 -11.77 21.89
C PRO A 129 2.23 -13.10 22.08
N ALA A 130 2.16 -13.98 21.08
CA ALA A 130 2.84 -15.27 21.07
C ALA A 130 4.25 -15.12 20.47
N VAL A 131 5.22 -14.74 21.30
CA VAL A 131 6.58 -14.36 20.88
C VAL A 131 7.63 -15.36 21.34
N VAL A 132 8.58 -15.68 20.45
CA VAL A 132 9.80 -16.44 20.78
C VAL A 132 11.00 -15.52 20.61
N TYR A 133 11.72 -15.22 21.71
CA TYR A 133 12.93 -14.39 21.69
C TYR A 133 14.14 -15.22 21.29
N VAL A 134 14.37 -15.35 19.98
CA VAL A 134 15.41 -16.23 19.41
C VAL A 134 16.80 -15.88 19.93
N GLN A 135 17.13 -14.59 20.10
CA GLN A 135 18.43 -14.17 20.64
C GLN A 135 18.67 -14.74 22.04
N THR A 136 17.70 -14.62 22.95
CA THR A 136 17.78 -15.16 24.31
C THR A 136 17.98 -16.67 24.31
N LEU A 137 17.28 -17.39 23.42
CA LEU A 137 17.46 -18.84 23.28
C LEU A 137 18.83 -19.21 22.73
N ALA A 138 19.32 -18.46 21.74
CA ALA A 138 20.65 -18.67 21.16
C ALA A 138 21.75 -18.43 22.18
N GLU A 139 21.68 -17.33 22.94
CA GLU A 139 22.63 -17.00 24.00
C GLU A 139 22.63 -18.03 25.13
N ALA A 140 21.47 -18.60 25.48
CA ALA A 140 21.37 -19.68 26.46
C ALA A 140 22.07 -20.97 26.00
N HIS A 141 22.14 -21.22 24.69
CA HIS A 141 22.79 -22.41 24.12
C HIS A 141 24.28 -22.20 23.83
N CYS A 142 24.65 -21.04 23.28
CA CYS A 142 25.99 -20.77 22.75
C CYS A 142 26.87 -19.92 23.68
N GLY A 143 26.30 -19.34 24.75
CA GLY A 143 26.95 -18.37 25.62
C GLY A 143 26.61 -16.93 25.25
N ALA A 144 26.59 -16.05 26.26
CA ALA A 144 26.23 -14.64 26.10
C ALA A 144 27.21 -13.92 25.14
N GLY A 145 26.65 -13.20 24.16
CA GLY A 145 27.43 -12.41 23.18
C GLY A 145 28.15 -13.23 22.11
N ALA A 146 27.86 -14.54 22.01
CA ALA A 146 28.46 -15.42 21.00
C ALA A 146 27.73 -15.39 19.64
N CYS A 147 26.57 -14.73 19.54
CA CYS A 147 25.73 -14.61 18.34
C CYS A 147 25.17 -13.20 18.21
#